data_AF-A0A9E3Y2M1-F1
#
_entry.id   AF-A0A9E3Y2M1-F1
#
_cell.length_a   1.000
_cell.length_b   1.000
_cell.length_c   1.000
_cell.angle_alpha   90.00
_cell.angle_beta   90.00
_cell.angle_gamma   90.00
#
_symmetry.space_group_name_H-M   'P 1'
#
loop_
_entity.id
_entity.type
_entity.pdbx_description
1 polymer ?
#
loop_
_entity_poly.entity_id
_entity_poly.type
_entity_poly.pdbx_seq_one_letter_code
_entity_poly.pdbx_strand_id
1 'polypeptide(L)'
;YEAAVDYAENRKVFGSPIMDYELTQVKLGRMAMLIQGGRQFAYEVARMMADGKGTAEAAMVKAYVCKAAEWVTREALQIHGGMGYAEEFVVSRLFVDA
;
A
#
# COMPACT_ATOMS: atom_id res chain seq x y z
N TYR A 1 3.97 2.01 -1.87
CA TYR A 1 4.63 1.37 -0.72
C TYR A 1 6.09 1.79 -0.66
N GLU A 2 6.76 1.71 -1.80
CA GLU A 2 8.11 2.15 -2.12
C GLU A 2 8.42 3.54 -1.56
N ALA A 3 7.57 4.54 -1.83
CA ALA A 3 7.74 5.89 -1.28
C ALA A 3 7.75 5.93 0.26
N ALA A 4 6.95 5.09 0.93
CA ALA A 4 6.93 5.02 2.39
C ALA A 4 8.18 4.35 2.95
N VAL A 5 8.72 3.33 2.27
CA VAL A 5 9.99 2.69 2.65
C VAL A 5 11.14 3.69 2.51
N ASP A 6 11.25 4.35 1.35
CA ASP A 6 12.29 5.34 1.09
C ASP A 6 12.24 6.50 2.11
N TYR A 7 11.06 7.05 2.35
CA TYR A 7 10.92 8.09 3.38
C TYR A 7 11.27 7.56 4.78
N ALA A 8 10.92 6.31 5.09
CA ALA A 8 11.19 5.74 6.40
C ALA A 8 12.67 5.51 6.68
N GLU A 9 13.45 5.14 5.66
CA GLU A 9 14.89 4.96 5.74
C GLU A 9 15.63 6.30 5.88
N ASN A 10 15.14 7.34 5.20
CA ASN A 10 15.79 8.65 5.16
C ASN A 10 15.39 9.58 6.31
N ARG A 11 14.13 9.52 6.78
CA ARG A 11 13.62 10.42 7.82
C ARG A 11 14.11 9.98 9.19
N LYS A 12 14.85 10.85 9.89
CA LYS A 12 15.31 10.62 11.25
C LYS A 12 14.52 11.43 12.28
N VAL A 13 14.15 10.78 13.37
CA VAL A 13 13.54 11.39 14.57
C VAL A 13 14.03 10.64 15.80
N PHE A 14 14.11 11.32 16.95
CA PHE A 14 14.58 10.73 18.21
C PHE A 14 15.93 9.97 18.10
N GLY A 15 16.81 10.38 17.18
CA GLY A 15 18.14 9.81 17.02
C GLY A 15 18.29 8.70 15.97
N SER A 16 17.18 8.16 15.43
CA SER A 16 17.21 7.04 14.47
C SER A 16 16.29 7.27 13.27
N PRO A 17 16.54 6.62 12.11
CA PRO A 17 15.57 6.48 11.04
C PRO A 17 14.21 6.00 11.55
N ILE A 18 13.10 6.49 10.97
CA ILE A 18 11.77 6.04 11.40
C ILE A 18 11.50 4.56 11.06
N MET A 19 12.25 4.00 10.12
CA MET A 19 12.26 2.57 9.76
C MET A 19 12.65 1.66 10.95
N ASP A 20 13.42 2.16 11.92
CA ASP A 20 13.89 1.37 13.05
C ASP A 20 12.81 1.20 14.15
N TYR A 21 11.71 1.96 14.08
CA TYR A 21 10.63 1.86 15.06
C TYR A 21 9.64 0.76 14.68
N GLU A 22 9.31 -0.09 15.65
CA GLU A 22 8.44 -1.27 15.47
C GLU A 22 7.10 -0.94 14.82
N LEU A 23 6.44 0.17 15.19
CA LEU A 23 5.16 0.56 14.60
C LEU A 23 5.27 0.90 13.11
N THR A 24 6.39 1.49 12.67
CA THR A 24 6.66 1.73 11.25
C THR A 24 6.86 0.39 10.53
N GLN A 25 7.63 -0.52 11.12
CA GLN A 25 7.88 -1.85 10.56
C GLN A 25 6.59 -2.68 10.44
N VAL A 26 5.71 -2.63 11.45
CA VAL A 26 4.40 -3.28 11.42
C VAL A 26 3.53 -2.73 10.29
N LYS A 27 3.50 -1.40 10.09
CA LYS A 27 2.77 -0.77 8.99
C LYS A 27 3.32 -1.22 7.64
N LEU A 28 4.63 -1.13 7.44
CA LEU A 28 5.29 -1.53 6.18
C LEU A 28 5.11 -3.02 5.91
N GLY A 29 5.27 -3.88 6.92
CA GLY A 29 5.04 -5.32 6.81
C GLY A 29 3.60 -5.64 6.41
N ARG A 30 2.61 -4.97 7.01
CA ARG A 30 1.20 -5.13 6.65
C ARG A 30 0.90 -4.60 5.24
N MET A 31 1.48 -3.47 4.84
CA MET A 31 1.37 -2.97 3.47
C MET A 31 1.90 -4.00 2.46
N ALA A 32 3.09 -4.54 2.71
CA ALA A 32 3.69 -5.57 1.86
C ALA A 32 2.80 -6.83 1.78
N MET A 33 2.29 -7.31 2.91
CA MET A 33 1.37 -8.45 2.97
C MET A 33 0.12 -8.22 2.11
N LEU A 34 -0.54 -7.07 2.25
CA LEU A 34 -1.75 -6.74 1.50
C LEU A 34 -1.49 -6.64 -0.01
N ILE A 35 -0.39 -5.99 -0.41
CA ILE A 35 -0.02 -5.86 -1.82
C ILE A 35 0.26 -7.23 -2.43
N GLN A 36 1.04 -8.06 -1.75
CA GLN A 36 1.42 -9.37 -2.29
C GLN A 36 0.22 -10.32 -2.35
N GLY A 37 -0.60 -10.36 -1.29
CA GLY A 37 -1.84 -11.15 -1.28
C GLY A 37 -2.82 -10.69 -2.37
N GLY A 38 -3.03 -9.38 -2.50
CA GLY A 38 -3.88 -8.81 -3.55
C GLY A 38 -3.38 -9.10 -4.95
N ARG A 39 -2.07 -9.03 -5.20
CA ARG A 39 -1.47 -9.36 -6.50
C ARG A 39 -1.68 -10.83 -6.87
N GLN A 40 -1.45 -11.76 -5.94
CA GLN A 40 -1.65 -13.18 -6.20
C GLN A 40 -3.12 -13.50 -6.48
N PHE A 41 -4.05 -12.91 -5.70
CA PHE A 41 -5.47 -13.09 -5.93
C PHE A 41 -5.89 -12.54 -7.30
N ALA A 42 -5.43 -11.34 -7.67
CA ALA A 42 -5.72 -10.74 -8.97
C ALA A 42 -5.22 -11.61 -10.15
N TYR A 43 -4.03 -12.20 -10.04
CA TYR A 43 -3.50 -13.09 -11.08
C TYR A 43 -4.22 -14.43 -11.17
N GLU A 44 -4.71 -14.96 -10.05
CA GLU A 44 -5.55 -16.15 -10.09
C GLU A 44 -6.89 -15.87 -10.77
N VAL A 45 -7.55 -14.77 -10.40
CA VAL A 45 -8.80 -14.36 -11.02
C VAL A 45 -8.63 -14.05 -12.51
N ALA A 46 -7.52 -13.40 -12.90
CA ALA A 46 -7.21 -13.16 -14.30
C ALA A 46 -7.09 -14.47 -15.11
N ARG A 47 -6.48 -15.52 -14.53
CA ARG A 47 -6.42 -16.85 -15.14
C ARG A 47 -7.80 -17.48 -15.28
N MET A 48 -8.64 -17.40 -14.24
CA MET A 48 -10.04 -17.87 -14.32
C MET A 48 -10.83 -17.15 -15.42
N MET A 49 -10.66 -15.83 -15.54
CA MET A 49 -11.32 -15.02 -16.57
C MET A 49 -10.85 -15.36 -17.99
N ALA A 50 -9.58 -15.71 -18.18
CA ALA A 50 -9.06 -16.17 -19.47
C ALA A 50 -9.74 -17.47 -19.94
N ASP A 51 -10.16 -18.33 -19.01
CA ASP A 51 -10.91 -19.56 -19.27
C ASP A 51 -12.44 -19.34 -19.35
N GLY A 52 -12.92 -18.09 -19.37
CA GLY A 52 -14.34 -17.75 -19.40
C GLY A 52 -15.08 -17.99 -18.08
N LYS A 53 -14.36 -18.12 -16.95
CA LYS A 53 -14.89 -18.27 -15.59
C LYS A 53 -14.60 -17.01 -14.76
N GLY A 54 -14.84 -17.03 -13.46
CA GLY A 54 -14.28 -16.02 -12.55
C GLY A 54 -15.05 -14.71 -12.41
N THR A 55 -16.30 -14.61 -12.92
CA THR A 55 -17.07 -13.35 -12.87
C THR A 55 -17.33 -12.86 -11.45
N ALA A 56 -17.64 -13.77 -10.51
CA ALA A 56 -17.88 -13.41 -9.12
C ALA A 56 -16.56 -13.03 -8.43
N GLU A 57 -15.51 -13.80 -8.69
CA GLU A 57 -14.17 -13.60 -8.15
C GLU A 57 -13.55 -12.29 -8.63
N ALA A 58 -13.85 -11.85 -9.86
CA ALA A 58 -13.50 -10.54 -10.40
C ALA A 58 -14.08 -9.40 -9.55
N ALA A 59 -15.36 -9.50 -9.18
CA ALA A 59 -15.99 -8.52 -8.30
C ALA A 59 -15.37 -8.55 -6.88
N MET A 60 -15.11 -9.74 -6.35
CA MET A 60 -14.49 -9.91 -5.02
C MET A 60 -13.08 -9.33 -4.96
N VAL A 61 -12.23 -9.67 -5.94
CA VAL A 61 -10.85 -9.18 -5.96
C VAL A 61 -10.82 -7.66 -6.16
N LYS A 62 -11.69 -7.09 -7.00
CA LYS A 62 -11.79 -5.64 -7.17
C LYS A 62 -12.15 -4.94 -5.86
N ALA A 63 -13.17 -5.44 -5.15
CA ALA A 63 -13.59 -4.87 -3.88
C ALA A 63 -12.45 -4.94 -2.83
N TYR A 64 -11.76 -6.07 -2.75
CA TYR A 64 -10.65 -6.27 -1.84
C TYR A 64 -9.46 -5.35 -2.15
N VAL A 65 -8.96 -5.38 -3.40
CA VAL A 65 -7.74 -4.64 -3.76
C VAL A 65 -7.93 -3.13 -3.72
N CYS A 66 -9.13 -2.62 -4.01
CA CYS A 66 -9.42 -1.20 -3.81
C CYS A 66 -9.35 -0.79 -2.34
N LYS A 67 -9.96 -1.59 -1.45
CA LYS A 67 -9.88 -1.26 -0.02
C LYS A 67 -8.46 -1.40 0.52
N ALA A 68 -7.70 -2.37 0.01
CA ALA A 68 -6.30 -2.52 0.34
C ALA A 68 -5.45 -1.34 -0.19
N ALA A 69 -5.72 -0.87 -1.42
CA ALA A 69 -5.03 0.27 -2.02
C ALA A 69 -5.23 1.54 -1.19
N GLU A 70 -6.48 1.90 -0.85
CA GLU A 70 -6.78 3.05 0.01
C GLU A 70 -6.05 2.94 1.36
N TRP A 71 -6.08 1.76 1.99
CA TRP A 71 -5.41 1.57 3.26
C TRP A 71 -3.89 1.76 3.12
N VAL A 72 -3.27 1.15 2.10
CA VAL A 72 -1.83 1.25 1.84
C VAL A 72 -1.42 2.70 1.59
N THR A 73 -2.16 3.45 0.78
CA THR A 73 -1.83 4.84 0.46
C THR A 73 -2.05 5.76 1.64
N ARG A 74 -3.09 5.53 2.45
CA ARG A 74 -3.30 6.27 3.71
C ARG A 74 -2.19 6.03 4.73
N GLU A 75 -1.73 4.79 4.89
CA GLU A 75 -0.62 4.50 5.80
C GLU A 75 0.72 5.03 5.29
N ALA A 76 0.94 5.03 3.96
CA ALA A 76 2.08 5.70 3.35
C ALA A 76 2.07 7.20 3.66
N LEU A 77 0.92 7.86 3.53
CA LEU A 77 0.72 9.26 3.90
C LEU A 77 1.07 9.48 5.38
N GLN A 78 0.57 8.63 6.27
CA GLN A 78 0.85 8.73 7.70
C GLN A 78 2.35 8.57 8.03
N ILE A 79 3.07 7.68 7.35
CA ILE A 79 4.53 7.51 7.52
C ILE A 79 5.29 8.79 7.13
N HIS A 80 4.78 9.55 6.14
CA HIS A 80 5.34 10.84 5.77
C HIS A 80 5.00 11.96 6.78
N GLY A 81 4.01 11.74 7.65
CA GLY A 81 3.54 12.75 8.60
C GLY A 81 2.99 13.97 7.89
N GLY A 82 3.36 15.17 8.33
CA GLY A 82 2.96 16.42 7.68
C GLY A 82 3.36 16.51 6.21
N MET A 83 4.52 15.95 5.83
CA MET A 83 4.99 15.93 4.44
C MET A 83 4.11 15.02 3.55
N GLY A 84 3.31 14.13 4.13
CA GLY A 84 2.36 13.31 3.39
C GLY A 84 1.24 14.13 2.73
N TYR A 85 1.01 15.37 3.18
CA TYR A 85 0.07 16.32 2.58
C TYR A 85 0.74 17.33 1.65
N ALA A 86 2.08 17.32 1.54
CA ALA A 86 2.81 18.20 0.64
C ALA A 86 2.79 17.65 -0.80
N GLU A 87 2.75 18.55 -1.78
CA GLU A 87 2.78 18.17 -3.21
C GLU A 87 4.16 17.65 -3.66
N GLU A 88 5.21 17.90 -2.87
CA GLU A 88 6.58 17.41 -3.12
C GLU A 88 6.68 15.88 -3.04
N PHE A 89 5.80 15.23 -2.28
CA PHE A 89 5.73 13.78 -2.17
C PHE A 89 4.50 13.22 -2.88
N VAL A 90 4.71 12.18 -3.68
CA VAL A 90 3.65 11.58 -4.51
C VAL A 90 2.53 10.91 -3.70
N VAL A 91 2.75 10.63 -2.41
CA VAL A 91 1.81 9.87 -1.56
C VAL A 91 0.48 10.58 -1.33
N SER A 92 0.46 11.91 -1.34
CA SER A 92 -0.76 12.72 -1.26
C SER A 92 -1.69 12.42 -2.43
N ARG A 93 -1.15 12.49 -3.65
CA ARG A 93 -1.86 12.15 -4.89
C ARG A 93 -2.29 10.68 -4.91
N LEU A 94 -1.40 9.75 -4.55
CA LEU A 94 -1.73 8.33 -4.52
C LEU A 94 -2.88 8.01 -3.56
N PHE A 95 -3.01 8.74 -2.44
CA PHE A 95 -4.14 8.54 -1.52
C PHE A 95 -5.46 9.03 -2.12
N VAL A 96 -5.45 10.14 -2.86
CA VAL A 96 -6.66 10.64 -3.54
C VAL A 96 -7.07 9.74 -4.70
N ASP A 97 -6.12 9.13 -5.40
CA ASP A 97 -6.36 8.26 -6.56
C ASP A 97 -6.86 6.85 -6.18
N ALA A 98 -6.56 6.37 -4.97
CA ALA A 98 -6.77 4.99 -4.52
C ALA A 98 -8.22 4.64 -4.15
#